data_AF-A0AA51X5W0-F1
#
_entry.id   AF-A0AA51X5W0-F1
#
_cell.length_a   1.000
_cell.length_b   1.000
_cell.length_c   1.000
_cell.angle_alpha   90.00
_cell.angle_beta   90.00
_cell.angle_gamma   90.00
#
_symmetry.space_group_name_H-M   'P 1'
#
loop_
_entity.id
_entity.type
_entity.pdbx_description
1 polymer ?
#
loop_
_entity_poly.entity_id
_entity_poly.type
_entity_poly.pdbx_seq_one_letter_code
_entity_poly.pdbx_strand_id
1 'polypeptide(L)'
;MNKVLAVIITSLFLSACQKPVGGPCVYTERTTTGKVTQVTEGFILLDISDLGTYQLNSDRVHQKLSAGDQVSLLIKEITSGSCVPIQVSVLDNS
;
A
#
# COMPACT_ATOMS: atom_id res chain seq x y z
N MET A 1 40.10 8.91 -49.49
CA MET A 1 39.61 9.29 -48.15
C MET A 1 38.42 8.39 -47.82
N ASN A 2 38.67 7.29 -47.11
CA ASN A 2 37.66 6.27 -46.84
C ASN A 2 36.72 6.72 -45.73
N LYS A 3 35.42 6.61 -46.03
CA LYS A 3 34.29 6.79 -45.14
C LYS A 3 34.27 5.62 -44.14
N VAL A 4 34.17 5.91 -42.85
CA VAL A 4 33.55 4.98 -41.89
C VAL A 4 32.67 5.80 -40.96
N LEU A 5 31.38 5.78 -41.28
CA LEU A 5 30.30 6.31 -40.46
C LEU A 5 30.03 5.27 -39.36
N ALA A 6 30.49 5.53 -38.14
CA ALA A 6 30.22 4.67 -36.99
C ALA A 6 28.77 4.91 -36.53
N VAL A 7 27.85 4.08 -37.03
CA VAL A 7 26.48 3.97 -36.53
C VAL A 7 26.55 3.24 -35.19
N ILE A 8 26.50 3.97 -34.08
CA ILE A 8 26.39 3.39 -32.75
C ILE A 8 24.94 2.92 -32.58
N ILE A 9 24.75 1.62 -32.83
CA ILE A 9 23.47 0.92 -32.67
C ILE A 9 23.16 0.85 -31.17
N THR A 10 22.19 1.68 -30.79
CA THR A 10 21.12 1.39 -29.82
C THR A 10 21.22 0.04 -29.12
N SER A 11 21.85 0.03 -27.95
CA SER A 11 21.58 -0.97 -26.92
C SER A 11 20.57 -0.35 -25.94
N LEU A 12 19.30 -0.28 -26.37
CA LEU A 12 18.19 -0.21 -25.41
C LEU A 12 18.28 -1.50 -24.60
N PHE A 13 18.97 -1.45 -23.46
CA PHE A 13 18.71 -2.40 -22.40
C PHE A 13 17.29 -2.10 -21.93
N LEU A 14 16.32 -2.80 -22.54
CA LEU A 14 15.08 -3.14 -21.85
C LEU A 14 15.52 -3.89 -20.60
N SER A 15 15.76 -3.15 -19.53
CA SER A 15 15.71 -3.69 -18.18
C SER A 15 14.28 -4.16 -18.00
N ALA A 16 14.02 -5.39 -18.47
CA ALA A 16 12.90 -6.18 -18.03
C ALA A 16 13.03 -6.22 -16.52
N CYS A 17 12.26 -5.36 -15.84
CA CYS A 17 12.03 -5.43 -14.41
C CYS A 17 11.36 -6.78 -14.16
N GLN A 18 12.15 -7.84 -14.08
CA GLN A 18 11.76 -9.08 -13.44
C GLN A 18 11.55 -8.68 -11.98
N LYS A 19 10.30 -8.34 -11.62
CA LYS A 19 9.92 -8.20 -10.22
C LYS A 19 10.35 -9.50 -9.54
N PRO A 20 11.25 -9.47 -8.56
CA PRO A 20 11.75 -10.69 -7.94
C PRO A 20 10.56 -11.43 -7.32
N VAL A 21 10.33 -12.66 -7.79
CA VAL A 21 9.27 -13.54 -7.27
C VAL A 21 9.85 -14.29 -6.08
N GLY A 22 9.35 -14.01 -4.87
CA GLY A 22 9.67 -14.78 -3.66
C GLY A 22 10.79 -14.23 -2.74
N GLY A 23 10.86 -12.92 -2.53
CA GLY A 23 11.75 -12.28 -1.53
C GLY A 23 11.03 -11.83 -0.25
N PRO A 24 11.76 -11.35 0.78
CA PRO A 24 11.16 -10.73 1.96
C PRO A 24 10.24 -9.58 1.55
N CYS A 25 9.14 -9.42 2.28
CA CYS A 25 8.11 -8.47 1.89
C CYS A 25 8.55 -7.04 2.17
N VAL A 26 8.54 -6.24 1.12
CA VAL A 26 8.86 -4.81 1.18
C VAL A 26 7.59 -4.04 0.96
N TYR A 27 7.33 -3.09 1.86
CA TYR A 27 6.16 -2.23 1.83
C TYR A 27 6.57 -0.78 1.68
N THR A 28 5.81 -0.03 0.89
CA THR A 28 5.75 1.43 1.02
C THR A 28 4.67 1.79 2.00
N GLU A 29 4.98 2.70 2.91
CA GLU A 29 4.05 3.14 3.95
C GLU A 29 3.60 4.57 3.67
N ARG A 30 2.32 4.84 3.92
CA ARG A 30 1.76 6.18 3.88
C ARG A 30 0.71 6.34 4.96
N THR A 31 0.61 7.56 5.48
CA THR A 31 -0.44 7.91 6.43
C THR A 31 -1.56 8.62 5.69
N THR A 32 -2.80 8.27 6.00
CA THR A 32 -4.00 8.95 5.51
C THR A 32 -5.02 9.09 6.64
N THR A 33 -6.16 9.71 6.35
CA THR A 33 -7.32 9.71 7.23
C THR A 33 -8.42 8.83 6.65
N GLY A 34 -9.19 8.21 7.53
CA GLY A 34 -10.40 7.48 7.18
C GLY A 34 -11.54 7.85 8.11
N LYS A 35 -12.77 7.73 7.63
CA LYS A 35 -13.97 7.93 8.42
C LYS A 35 -14.57 6.59 8.80
N VAL A 36 -14.82 6.36 10.09
CA VAL A 36 -15.54 5.17 10.55
C VAL A 36 -17.00 5.30 10.14
N THR A 37 -17.49 4.38 9.31
CA THR A 37 -18.89 4.39 8.84
C THR A 37 -19.76 3.43 9.64
N GLN A 38 -19.18 2.33 10.13
CA GLN A 38 -19.88 1.34 10.93
C GLN A 38 -18.93 0.66 11.92
N VAL A 39 -19.45 0.38 13.12
CA VAL A 39 -18.75 -0.41 14.14
C VAL A 39 -19.65 -1.57 14.52
N THR A 40 -19.11 -2.79 14.46
CA THR A 40 -19.75 -4.02 14.89
C THR A 40 -18.82 -4.78 15.83
N GLU A 41 -19.32 -5.85 16.45
CA GLU A 41 -18.53 -6.64 17.40
C GLU A 41 -17.29 -7.30 16.75
N GLY A 42 -17.36 -7.68 15.46
CA GLY A 42 -16.27 -8.35 14.76
C GLY A 42 -15.46 -7.47 13.80
N PHE A 43 -16.02 -6.36 13.33
CA PHE A 43 -15.36 -5.51 12.34
C PHE A 43 -15.79 -4.05 12.40
N ILE A 44 -14.95 -3.22 11.82
CA ILE A 44 -15.12 -1.78 11.65
C ILE A 44 -15.05 -1.49 10.15
N LEU A 45 -16.01 -0.74 9.63
CA LEU A 45 -15.96 -0.22 8.26
C LEU A 45 -15.40 1.20 8.28
N LEU A 46 -14.40 1.41 7.44
CA LEU A 46 -13.71 2.67 7.25
C LEU A 46 -13.92 3.11 5.81
N ASP A 47 -14.32 4.36 5.60
CA ASP A 47 -14.24 4.99 4.29
C ASP A 47 -12.93 5.75 4.17
N ILE A 48 -12.09 5.34 3.23
CA ILE A 48 -10.74 5.85 3.01
C ILE A 48 -10.72 6.49 1.62
N SER A 49 -10.40 7.78 1.53
CA SER A 49 -10.57 8.58 0.32
C SER A 49 -10.00 7.97 -0.98
N ASP A 50 -8.94 7.17 -0.90
CA ASP A 50 -8.26 6.58 -2.05
C ASP A 50 -8.31 5.04 -2.12
N LEU A 51 -8.89 4.36 -1.11
CA LEU A 51 -9.11 2.91 -1.10
C LEU A 51 -10.60 2.53 -1.08
N GLY A 52 -11.49 3.50 -0.85
CA GLY A 52 -12.92 3.30 -0.66
C GLY A 52 -13.23 2.68 0.70
N THR A 53 -14.31 1.88 0.75
CA THR A 53 -14.71 1.20 1.98
C THR A 53 -13.81 0.01 2.28
N TYR A 54 -13.14 0.06 3.43
CA TYR A 54 -12.25 -0.99 3.93
C TYR A 54 -12.81 -1.59 5.21
N GLN A 55 -12.80 -2.92 5.30
CA GLN A 55 -13.18 -3.65 6.50
C GLN A 55 -11.94 -3.99 7.32
N LEU A 56 -11.92 -3.54 8.57
CA LEU A 56 -10.89 -3.85 9.54
C LEU A 56 -11.48 -4.72 10.65
N ASN A 57 -10.79 -5.80 11.03
CA ASN A 57 -11.25 -6.59 12.17
C ASN A 57 -11.09 -5.79 13.47
N SER A 58 -12.09 -5.86 14.35
CA SER A 58 -12.15 -5.09 15.59
C SER A 58 -11.04 -5.47 16.58
N ASP A 59 -10.57 -6.72 16.55
CA ASP A 59 -9.46 -7.25 17.37
C ASP A 59 -8.10 -6.60 17.08
N ARG A 60 -7.96 -5.98 15.90
CA ARG A 60 -6.75 -5.27 15.47
C ARG A 60 -6.73 -3.79 15.85
N VAL A 61 -7.78 -3.29 16.50
CA VAL A 61 -7.91 -1.89 16.91
C VAL A 61 -7.85 -1.81 18.43
N HIS A 62 -6.84 -1.13 18.97
CA HIS A 62 -6.63 -1.02 20.41
C HIS A 62 -7.42 0.12 21.06
N GLN A 63 -8.02 0.99 20.26
CA GLN A 63 -8.86 2.10 20.71
C GLN A 63 -10.34 1.87 20.42
N LYS A 64 -11.21 2.42 21.29
CA LYS A 64 -12.65 2.38 21.09
C LYS A 64 -13.06 3.40 20.03
N LEU A 65 -13.56 2.91 18.89
CA LEU A 65 -14.06 3.72 17.79
C LEU A 65 -15.59 3.74 17.75
N SER A 66 -16.14 4.83 17.22
CA SER A 66 -17.56 5.03 16.98
C SER A 66 -17.81 5.43 15.53
N ALA A 67 -19.00 5.13 15.01
CA ALA A 67 -19.41 5.61 13.69
C ALA A 67 -19.42 7.15 13.68
N GLY A 68 -18.76 7.73 12.67
CA GLY A 68 -18.56 9.17 12.53
C GLY A 68 -17.13 9.63 12.85
N ASP A 69 -16.35 8.83 13.58
CA ASP A 69 -14.99 9.19 13.96
C ASP A 69 -14.09 9.34 12.72
N GLN A 70 -13.18 10.32 12.76
CA GLN A 70 -12.05 10.39 11.85
C GLN A 70 -10.82 9.78 12.53
N VAL A 71 -10.16 8.86 11.84
CA VAL A 71 -8.98 8.16 12.34
C VAL A 71 -7.81 8.34 11.39
N SER A 72 -6.61 8.47 11.95
CA SER A 72 -5.36 8.38 11.19
C SER A 72 -5.06 6.91 10.92
N LEU A 73 -4.70 6.60 9.69
CA LEU A 73 -4.48 5.24 9.21
C LEU A 73 -3.08 5.14 8.62
N LEU A 74 -2.37 4.07 8.95
CA LEU A 74 -1.17 3.63 8.25
C LEU A 74 -1.57 2.61 7.18
N ILE A 75 -1.30 2.94 5.93
CA ILE A 75 -1.48 2.05 4.79
C ILE A 75 -0.10 1.54 4.36
N LYS A 76 0.05 0.22 4.29
CA LYS A 76 1.24 -0.45 3.76
C LYS A 76 0.88 -1.13 2.44
N GLU A 77 1.50 -0.71 1.36
CA GLU A 77 1.32 -1.28 0.02
C GLU A 77 2.56 -2.06 -0.39
N ILE A 78 2.39 -3.32 -0.81
CA ILE A 78 3.52 -4.17 -1.17
C ILE A 78 4.21 -3.66 -2.45
N THR A 79 5.51 -3.47 -2.39
CA THR A 79 6.32 -3.11 -3.56
C THR A 79 7.09 -4.31 -4.12
N SER A 80 7.47 -5.25 -3.25
CA SER A 80 8.21 -6.46 -3.59
C SER A 80 7.88 -7.62 -2.63
N GLY A 81 8.00 -8.87 -3.09
CA GLY A 81 7.71 -10.08 -2.33
C GLY A 81 6.35 -10.70 -2.66
N SER A 82 5.89 -11.62 -1.80
CA SER A 82 4.65 -12.40 -2.01
C SER A 82 3.70 -12.38 -0.80
N CYS A 83 3.66 -11.26 -0.08
CA CYS A 83 2.75 -11.06 1.05
C CYS A 83 1.40 -10.43 0.64
N VAL A 84 0.55 -10.20 1.64
CA VAL A 84 -0.72 -9.45 1.50
C VAL A 84 -0.45 -8.09 0.81
N PRO A 85 -1.19 -7.76 -0.27
CA PRO A 85 -0.92 -6.56 -1.07
C PRO A 85 -1.09 -5.23 -0.33
N ILE A 86 -2.09 -5.14 0.54
CA ILE A 86 -2.43 -3.92 1.28
C ILE A 86 -2.69 -4.28 2.73
N GLN A 87 -2.06 -3.56 3.66
CA GLN A 87 -2.35 -3.63 5.09
C GLN A 87 -2.78 -2.26 5.57
N VAL A 88 -3.89 -2.20 6.31
CA VAL A 88 -4.39 -0.98 6.94
C VAL A 88 -4.31 -1.17 8.46
N SER A 89 -3.84 -0.16 9.17
CA SER A 89 -3.78 -0.14 10.63
C SER A 89 -4.18 1.23 11.14
N VAL A 90 -4.92 1.27 12.24
CA VAL A 90 -5.27 2.53 12.91
C VAL A 90 -4.04 3.00 13.69
N LEU A 91 -3.67 4.26 13.54
CA LEU A 91 -2.61 4.87 14.32
C LEU A 91 -3.18 5.40 15.63
N ASP A 92 -2.65 4.90 16.75
CA ASP A 92 -3.00 5.42 18.07
C ASP A 92 -2.26 6.74 18.29
N ASN A 93 -3.01 7.84 18.47
CA ASN A 93 -2.44 9.11 18.93
C ASN A 93 -2.20 8.98 20.43
N SER A 94 -1.02 8.45 20.80
CA SER A 94 -0.54 8.40 22.18
C SER A 94 -0.15 9.80 22.68
#